data_AF-A0A6S6SEZ6-F1
#
_entry.id   AF-A0A6S6SEZ6-F1
#
_cell.length_a   1.000
_cell.length_b   1.000
_cell.length_c   1.000
_cell.angle_alpha   90.00
_cell.angle_beta   90.00
_cell.angle_gamma   90.00
#
_symmetry.space_group_name_H-M   'P 1'
#
loop_
_entity.id
_entity.type
_entity.pdbx_description
1 polymer ?
#
loop_
_entity_poly.entity_id
_entity_poly.type
_entity_poly.pdbx_seq_one_letter_code
_entity_poly.pdbx_strand_id
1 'polypeptide(L)'
;MNIQELLSGNTDILNNISSKFGLDSAATSKVLENLIPKLGSNLQDNVSKNSEGLKSQLGGLGDLIKNPASFLEGDSAISALSAITSSKDNSRNIAKSVAEDSGVDYGVVKKILPMVAPMVLSHFSKGSDSLLGGVLGSLGGGDKSGGLGSIVGLASKFFKKG
;
A
#
# COMPACT_ATOMS: atom_id res chain seq x y z
N MET A 1 10.17 8.91 -9.72
CA MET A 1 9.85 9.45 -8.38
C MET A 1 11.16 9.92 -7.78
N ASN A 2 11.29 11.19 -7.43
CA ASN A 2 12.52 11.73 -6.84
C ASN A 2 12.54 11.52 -5.32
N ILE A 3 13.73 11.37 -4.71
CA ILE A 3 13.86 11.18 -3.26
C ILE A 3 13.28 12.37 -2.46
N GLN A 4 13.36 13.56 -3.04
CA GLN A 4 12.83 14.79 -2.45
C GLN A 4 11.30 14.78 -2.40
N GLU A 5 10.66 14.11 -3.36
CA GLU A 5 9.21 13.95 -3.45
C GLU A 5 8.71 12.90 -2.46
N LEU A 6 9.51 11.85 -2.22
CA LEU A 6 9.27 10.85 -1.18
C LEU A 6 9.42 11.46 0.23
N LEU A 7 10.44 12.29 0.44
CA LEU A 7 10.67 12.99 1.72
C LEU A 7 9.61 14.07 1.99
N SER A 8 9.26 14.87 0.98
CA SER A 8 8.23 15.90 1.10
C SER A 8 6.85 15.29 1.37
N GLY A 9 6.50 14.21 0.66
CA GLY A 9 5.26 13.48 0.93
C GLY A 9 5.17 12.97 2.37
N ASN A 10 6.29 12.50 2.94
CA ASN A 10 6.34 12.02 4.33
C ASN A 10 6.12 13.17 5.33
N THR A 11 6.70 14.34 5.07
CA THR A 11 6.49 15.55 5.89
C THR A 11 5.05 16.06 5.80
N ASP A 12 4.43 16.02 4.62
CA ASP A 12 3.03 16.43 4.43
C ASP A 12 2.06 15.51 5.20
N ILE A 13 2.31 14.20 5.19
CA ILE A 13 1.52 13.22 5.95
C ILE A 13 1.62 13.48 7.45
N LEU A 14 2.84 13.70 7.95
CA LEU A 14 3.08 14.01 9.36
C LEU A 14 2.29 15.25 9.79
N ASN A 15 2.38 16.33 9.01
CA ASN A 15 1.68 17.58 9.29
C ASN A 15 0.16 17.42 9.24
N ASN A 16 -0.37 16.66 8.29
CA ASN A 16 -1.81 16.39 8.17
C ASN A 16 -2.34 15.56 9.35
N ILE A 17 -1.64 14.50 9.75
CA ILE A 17 -2.05 13.67 10.90
C ILE A 17 -1.93 14.46 12.20
N SER A 18 -0.80 15.15 12.40
CA SER A 18 -0.57 16.01 13.56
C SER A 18 -1.69 17.04 13.73
N SER A 19 -2.01 17.79 12.66
CA SER A 19 -3.05 18.83 12.68
C SER A 19 -4.45 18.26 12.87
N LYS A 20 -4.78 17.13 12.22
CA LYS A 20 -6.12 16.54 12.26
C LYS A 20 -6.46 15.90 13.61
N PHE A 21 -5.46 15.40 14.34
CA PHE A 21 -5.65 14.68 15.60
C PHE A 21 -5.10 15.42 16.83
N GLY A 22 -4.54 16.62 16.65
CA GLY A 22 -3.94 17.40 17.72
C GLY A 22 -2.73 16.70 18.36
N LEU A 23 -2.00 15.90 17.57
CA LEU A 23 -0.80 15.20 18.02
C LEU A 23 0.43 16.07 17.74
N ASP A 24 1.42 16.03 18.62
CA ASP A 24 2.71 16.63 18.30
C ASP A 24 3.45 15.81 17.22
N SER A 25 4.48 16.41 16.62
CA SER A 25 5.26 15.77 15.56
C SER A 25 6.00 14.52 16.04
N ALA A 26 6.40 14.44 17.31
CA ALA A 26 7.13 13.30 17.85
C ALA A 26 6.22 12.09 18.09
N ALA A 27 5.03 12.31 18.66
CA ALA A 27 3.98 11.30 18.82
C ALA A 27 3.52 10.79 17.45
N THR A 28 3.33 11.69 16.49
CA THR A 28 2.95 11.31 15.12
C THR A 28 4.03 10.48 14.45
N SER A 29 5.32 10.87 14.57
CA SER A 29 6.45 10.09 14.04
C SER A 29 6.48 8.69 14.62
N LYS A 30 6.38 8.56 15.96
CA LYS A 30 6.36 7.25 16.63
C LYS A 30 5.21 6.36 16.16
N VAL A 31 4.03 6.93 15.96
CA VAL A 31 2.89 6.16 15.43
C VAL A 31 3.22 5.63 14.03
N LEU A 32 3.74 6.47 13.13
CA LEU A 32 4.08 6.04 11.77
C LEU A 32 5.24 5.03 11.73
N GLU A 33 6.29 5.26 12.51
CA GLU A 33 7.45 4.38 12.66
C GLU A 33 7.05 2.97 13.12
N ASN A 34 6.01 2.86 13.95
CA ASN A 34 5.49 1.56 14.38
C ASN A 34 4.43 0.98 13.43
N LEU A 35 3.61 1.82 12.80
CA LEU A 35 2.55 1.37 11.89
C LEU A 35 3.09 0.81 10.59
N ILE A 36 3.99 1.53 9.93
CA ILE A 36 4.50 1.19 8.59
C ILE A 36 5.11 -0.23 8.56
N PRO A 37 6.07 -0.59 9.43
CA PRO A 37 6.64 -1.93 9.40
C PRO A 37 5.64 -3.02 9.79
N LYS A 38 4.77 -2.79 10.79
CA LYS A 38 3.74 -3.77 11.19
C LYS A 38 2.74 -4.04 10.05
N LEU A 39 2.33 -3.00 9.33
CA LEU A 39 1.47 -3.12 8.14
C LEU A 39 2.19 -3.82 6.99
N GLY A 40 3.45 -3.47 6.73
CA GLY A 40 4.27 -4.08 5.68
C GLY A 40 4.49 -5.58 5.90
N SER A 41 4.86 -5.98 7.12
CA SER A 41 5.01 -7.40 7.48
C SER A 41 3.69 -8.17 7.35
N ASN A 42 2.57 -7.61 7.80
CA ASN A 42 1.26 -8.24 7.64
C ASN A 42 0.85 -8.41 6.17
N LEU A 43 1.12 -7.39 5.34
CA LEU A 43 0.87 -7.48 3.91
C LEU A 43 1.73 -8.58 3.29
N GLN A 44 3.03 -8.63 3.60
CA GLN A 44 3.94 -9.65 3.10
C GLN A 44 3.49 -11.08 3.50
N ASP A 45 3.09 -11.26 4.75
CA ASP A 45 2.55 -12.53 5.25
C ASP A 45 1.26 -12.92 4.49
N ASN A 46 0.38 -11.96 4.25
CA ASN A 46 -0.88 -12.18 3.55
C ASN A 46 -0.66 -12.51 2.07
N VAL A 47 0.26 -11.83 1.38
CA VAL A 47 0.62 -12.18 0.00
C VAL A 47 1.20 -13.59 -0.05
N SER A 48 2.03 -13.96 0.93
CA SER A 48 2.67 -15.29 0.98
C SER A 48 1.65 -16.41 1.25
N LYS A 49 0.62 -16.15 2.07
CA LYS A 49 -0.40 -17.13 2.46
C LYS A 49 -1.60 -17.20 1.50
N ASN A 50 -2.00 -16.08 0.91
CA ASN A 50 -3.21 -15.97 0.09
C ASN A 50 -3.04 -14.95 -1.05
N SER A 51 -2.05 -15.18 -1.90
CA SER A 51 -1.77 -14.31 -3.04
C SER A 51 -2.99 -14.13 -3.96
N GLU A 52 -3.76 -15.20 -4.21
CA GLU A 52 -4.91 -15.20 -5.14
C GLU A 52 -6.12 -14.42 -4.62
N GLY A 53 -6.49 -14.61 -3.35
CA GLY A 53 -7.53 -13.81 -2.71
C GLY A 53 -7.14 -12.34 -2.61
N LEU A 54 -5.86 -12.06 -2.36
CA LEU A 54 -5.34 -10.70 -2.39
C LEU A 54 -5.41 -10.09 -3.79
N LYS A 55 -5.17 -10.85 -4.87
CA LYS A 55 -5.38 -10.34 -6.24
C LYS A 55 -6.82 -9.90 -6.46
N SER A 56 -7.78 -10.72 -6.02
CA SER A 56 -9.21 -10.40 -6.13
C SER A 56 -9.56 -9.12 -5.37
N GLN A 57 -9.05 -8.96 -4.14
CA GLN A 57 -9.26 -7.76 -3.32
C GLN A 57 -8.59 -6.52 -3.92
N LEU A 58 -7.36 -6.64 -4.41
CA LEU A 58 -6.61 -5.53 -5.00
C LEU A 58 -7.12 -5.14 -6.39
N GLY A 59 -7.76 -6.06 -7.12
CA GLY A 59 -8.38 -5.78 -8.42
C GLY A 59 -9.42 -4.66 -8.33
N GLY A 60 -10.20 -4.60 -7.25
CA GLY A 60 -11.15 -3.52 -6.99
C GLY A 60 -10.51 -2.22 -6.48
N LEU A 61 -9.22 -2.24 -6.15
CA LEU A 61 -8.45 -1.11 -5.63
C LEU A 61 -7.49 -0.53 -6.67
N GLY A 62 -7.49 -1.03 -7.91
CA GLY A 62 -6.55 -0.65 -8.96
C GLY A 62 -6.48 0.86 -9.22
N ASP A 63 -7.62 1.55 -9.18
CA ASP A 63 -7.68 3.00 -9.39
C ASP A 63 -7.21 3.79 -8.16
N LEU A 64 -7.35 3.22 -6.97
CA LEU A 64 -6.87 3.81 -5.72
C LEU A 64 -5.33 3.75 -5.64
N ILE A 65 -4.73 2.64 -6.07
CA ILE A 65 -3.27 2.51 -6.16
C ILE A 65 -2.69 3.52 -7.17
N LYS A 66 -3.44 3.84 -8.23
CA LYS A 66 -3.06 4.82 -9.26
C LYS A 66 -3.24 6.26 -8.80
N ASN A 67 -4.27 6.55 -7.98
CA ASN A 67 -4.56 7.90 -7.51
C ASN A 67 -4.49 8.00 -5.98
N PRO A 68 -3.28 8.16 -5.41
CA PRO A 68 -3.10 8.21 -3.97
C PRO A 68 -3.73 9.44 -3.27
N ALA A 69 -4.10 10.48 -4.01
CA ALA A 69 -4.79 11.63 -3.43
C ALA A 69 -6.23 11.28 -2.96
N SER A 70 -6.83 10.22 -3.51
CA SER A 70 -8.16 9.72 -3.11
C SER A 70 -8.17 8.99 -1.76
N PHE A 71 -7.00 8.78 -1.14
CA PHE A 71 -6.82 8.03 0.12
C PHE A 71 -7.34 8.72 1.38
N LEU A 72 -7.67 10.01 1.29
CA LEU A 72 -8.22 10.76 2.42
C LEU A 72 -9.72 10.52 2.60
N GLU A 73 -10.37 9.81 1.68
CA GLU A 73 -11.81 9.59 1.65
C GLU A 73 -12.20 8.13 1.99
N GLY A 74 -12.85 7.97 3.16
CA GLY A 74 -13.81 6.90 3.46
C GLY A 74 -13.42 5.45 3.13
N ASP A 75 -14.34 4.76 2.45
CA ASP A 75 -14.38 3.28 2.29
C ASP A 75 -13.17 2.68 1.56
N SER A 76 -12.49 3.49 0.76
CA SER A 76 -11.27 3.10 0.04
C SER A 76 -10.10 2.86 0.98
N ALA A 77 -9.95 3.70 2.01
CA ALA A 77 -8.94 3.55 3.05
C ALA A 77 -9.20 2.29 3.90
N ILE A 78 -10.48 1.99 4.18
CA ILE A 78 -10.90 0.79 4.91
C ILE A 78 -10.63 -0.47 4.08
N SER A 79 -10.92 -0.43 2.78
CA SER A 79 -10.68 -1.55 1.87
C SER A 79 -9.19 -1.85 1.70
N ALA A 80 -8.35 -0.82 1.56
CA ALA A 80 -6.90 -0.97 1.53
C ALA A 80 -6.36 -1.56 2.85
N LEU A 81 -6.86 -1.08 3.99
CA LEU A 81 -6.51 -1.64 5.29
C LEU A 81 -6.90 -3.12 5.39
N SER A 82 -8.10 -3.48 4.93
CA SER A 82 -8.56 -4.86 4.93
C SER A 82 -7.72 -5.77 4.03
N ALA A 83 -7.23 -5.28 2.89
CA ALA A 83 -6.31 -6.02 2.04
C ALA A 83 -4.96 -6.28 2.74
N ILE A 84 -4.48 -5.32 3.55
CA ILE A 84 -3.23 -5.46 4.30
C ILE A 84 -3.38 -6.36 5.51
N THR A 85 -4.45 -6.20 6.30
CA THR A 85 -4.59 -6.89 7.59
C THR A 85 -5.37 -8.19 7.50
N SER A 86 -6.06 -8.45 6.37
CA SER A 86 -6.96 -9.58 6.12
C SER A 86 -8.22 -9.63 6.99
N SER A 87 -8.13 -9.22 8.26
CA SER A 87 -9.26 -9.13 9.21
C SER A 87 -9.29 -7.80 9.95
N LYS A 88 -10.51 -7.40 10.36
CA LYS A 88 -10.77 -6.30 11.29
C LYS A 88 -10.11 -6.52 12.66
N ASP A 89 -10.04 -7.76 13.12
CA ASP A 89 -9.41 -8.08 14.40
C ASP A 89 -7.90 -7.86 14.35
N ASN A 90 -7.26 -8.23 13.24
CA ASN A 90 -5.84 -7.99 13.05
C ASN A 90 -5.54 -6.47 12.95
N SER A 91 -6.41 -5.71 12.27
CA SER A 91 -6.35 -4.24 12.27
C SER A 91 -6.45 -3.65 13.69
N ARG A 92 -7.38 -4.15 14.52
CA ARG A 92 -7.52 -3.73 15.93
C ARG A 92 -6.29 -4.07 16.76
N ASN A 93 -5.70 -5.25 16.56
CA ASN A 93 -4.50 -5.69 17.25
C ASN A 93 -3.28 -4.82 16.90
N ILE A 94 -3.10 -4.48 15.61
CA ILE A 94 -2.05 -3.54 15.17
C ILE A 94 -2.27 -2.18 15.83
N ALA A 95 -3.49 -1.63 15.79
CA ALA A 95 -3.78 -0.35 16.42
C ALA A 95 -3.56 -0.36 17.94
N LYS A 96 -3.90 -1.46 18.62
CA LYS A 96 -3.69 -1.61 20.06
C LYS A 96 -2.19 -1.62 20.39
N SER A 97 -1.42 -2.44 19.68
CA SER A 97 0.02 -2.53 19.89
C SER A 97 0.71 -1.20 19.61
N VAL A 98 0.34 -0.49 18.53
CA VAL A 98 0.94 0.83 18.26
C VAL A 98 0.52 1.88 19.28
N ALA A 99 -0.72 1.86 19.77
CA ALA A 99 -1.14 2.77 20.83
C ALA A 99 -0.31 2.59 22.10
N GLU A 100 -0.04 1.34 22.50
CA GLU A 100 0.83 1.00 23.63
C GLU A 100 2.28 1.47 23.39
N ASP A 101 2.83 1.25 22.20
CA ASP A 101 4.23 1.58 21.86
C ASP A 101 4.46 3.10 21.69
N SER A 102 3.45 3.83 21.19
CA SER A 102 3.57 5.27 20.87
C SER A 102 3.10 6.19 21.99
N GLY A 103 2.34 5.68 22.95
CA GLY A 103 1.69 6.48 23.99
C GLY A 103 0.50 7.32 23.48
N VAL A 104 0.05 7.08 22.25
CA VAL A 104 -1.11 7.75 21.65
C VAL A 104 -2.38 6.95 21.95
N ASP A 105 -3.50 7.66 22.19
CA ASP A 105 -4.80 7.03 22.44
C ASP A 105 -5.17 6.00 21.35
N TYR A 106 -5.67 4.85 21.77
CA TYR A 106 -6.09 3.77 20.87
C TYR A 106 -7.19 4.21 19.88
N GLY A 107 -8.10 5.09 20.32
CA GLY A 107 -9.12 5.70 19.48
C GLY A 107 -8.52 6.54 18.35
N VAL A 108 -7.45 7.27 18.63
CA VAL A 108 -6.70 8.06 17.65
C VAL A 108 -5.91 7.16 16.70
N VAL A 109 -5.15 6.19 17.21
CA VAL A 109 -4.37 5.25 16.36
C VAL A 109 -5.27 4.48 15.41
N LYS A 110 -6.46 4.03 15.86
CA LYS A 110 -7.46 3.39 14.99
C LYS A 110 -7.91 4.26 13.82
N LYS A 111 -7.98 5.58 14.02
CA LYS A 111 -8.34 6.53 12.95
C LYS A 111 -7.17 6.80 12.03
N ILE A 112 -5.94 6.78 12.55
CA ILE A 112 -4.68 6.92 11.79
C ILE A 112 -4.46 5.72 10.87
N LEU A 113 -4.67 4.51 11.39
CA LEU A 113 -4.41 3.23 10.73
C LEU A 113 -4.93 3.14 9.27
N PRO A 114 -6.22 3.41 8.97
CA PRO A 114 -6.73 3.34 7.60
C PRO A 114 -6.14 4.41 6.68
N MET A 115 -5.73 5.58 7.18
CA MET A 115 -5.11 6.61 6.33
C MET A 115 -3.69 6.20 5.90
N VAL A 116 -2.99 5.41 6.73
CA VAL A 116 -1.62 4.95 6.45
C VAL A 116 -1.59 3.71 5.55
N ALA A 117 -2.62 2.86 5.62
CA ALA A 117 -2.71 1.63 4.84
C ALA A 117 -2.51 1.81 3.33
N PRO A 118 -3.21 2.71 2.63
CA PRO A 118 -3.03 2.89 1.19
C PRO A 118 -1.62 3.31 0.79
N MET A 119 -0.90 4.03 1.66
CA MET A 119 0.48 4.44 1.42
C MET A 119 1.43 3.26 1.51
N VAL A 120 1.25 2.41 2.53
CA VAL A 120 2.00 1.14 2.64
C VAL A 120 1.74 0.27 1.41
N LEU A 121 0.48 0.15 1.00
CA LEU A 121 0.12 -0.61 -0.20
C LEU A 121 0.75 -0.02 -1.47
N SER A 122 0.73 1.31 -1.62
CA SER A 122 1.32 2.01 -2.78
C SER A 122 2.84 1.88 -2.81
N HIS A 123 3.51 2.00 -1.66
CA HIS A 123 4.96 1.86 -1.56
C HIS A 123 5.39 0.41 -1.84
N PHE A 124 4.67 -0.56 -1.27
CA PHE A 124 4.94 -1.98 -1.50
C PHE A 124 4.63 -2.39 -2.95
N SER A 125 3.59 -1.83 -3.56
CA SER A 125 3.28 -2.02 -4.98
C SER A 125 4.38 -1.50 -5.90
N LYS A 126 5.01 -0.37 -5.56
CA LYS A 126 6.08 0.24 -6.38
C LYS A 126 7.45 -0.39 -6.14
N GLY A 127 7.73 -0.85 -4.91
CA GLY A 127 9.02 -1.47 -4.56
C GLY A 127 9.06 -2.99 -4.79
N SER A 128 7.91 -3.67 -4.77
CA SER A 128 7.83 -5.12 -4.98
C SER A 128 7.56 -5.44 -6.45
N ASP A 129 8.55 -5.16 -7.30
CA ASP A 129 8.48 -5.44 -8.75
C ASP A 129 8.14 -6.91 -9.08
N SER A 130 8.41 -7.85 -8.17
CA SER A 130 8.28 -9.28 -8.45
C SER A 130 6.95 -9.92 -7.99
N LEU A 131 6.46 -9.59 -6.79
CA LEU A 131 5.33 -10.29 -6.17
C LEU A 131 4.00 -9.55 -6.34
N LEU A 132 3.92 -8.30 -5.88
CA LEU A 132 2.75 -7.44 -6.15
C LEU A 132 2.78 -6.85 -7.55
N GLY A 133 3.95 -6.58 -8.13
CA GLY A 133 4.08 -6.15 -9.52
C GLY A 133 3.51 -7.16 -10.52
N GLY A 134 3.71 -8.46 -10.29
CA GLY A 134 3.10 -9.53 -11.09
C GLY A 134 1.58 -9.66 -10.89
N VAL A 135 1.11 -9.50 -9.65
CA VAL A 135 -0.32 -9.48 -9.29
C VAL A 135 -1.03 -8.30 -9.96
N LEU A 136 -0.49 -7.09 -9.78
CA LEU A 136 -1.05 -5.84 -10.28
C LEU A 136 -0.83 -5.66 -11.77
N GLY A 137 0.28 -6.15 -12.33
CA GLY A 137 0.51 -6.20 -13.77
C GLY A 137 -0.47 -7.14 -14.48
N SER A 138 -0.85 -8.24 -13.82
CA SER A 138 -1.91 -9.13 -14.30
C SER A 138 -3.32 -8.53 -14.16
N LEU A 139 -3.55 -7.61 -13.21
CA LEU A 139 -4.84 -6.93 -12.98
C LEU A 139 -4.99 -5.65 -13.82
N GLY A 140 -3.90 -4.93 -14.03
CA GLY A 140 -3.82 -3.70 -14.85
C GLY A 140 -3.62 -3.99 -16.34
N GLY A 141 -3.42 -5.25 -16.72
CA GLY A 141 -3.27 -5.71 -18.10
C GLY A 141 -4.59 -5.91 -18.84
N GLY A 142 -5.45 -4.89 -18.83
CA GLY A 142 -6.59 -4.75 -19.73
C GLY A 142 -6.36 -3.51 -20.60
N ASP A 143 -5.88 -3.74 -21.82
CA ASP A 143 -5.64 -2.77 -22.89
C ASP A 143 -4.43 -1.80 -22.78
N LYS A 144 -3.41 -2.13 -23.60
CA LYS A 144 -2.45 -1.28 -24.31
C LYS A 144 -1.20 -0.76 -23.57
N SER A 145 -0.06 -1.25 -24.09
CA SER A 145 1.24 -0.56 -24.20
C SER A 145 2.16 -0.56 -22.98
N GLY A 146 3.17 -1.45 -22.98
CA GLY A 146 4.33 -1.32 -22.08
C GLY A 146 5.12 -2.60 -21.85
N GLY A 147 5.61 -3.26 -22.90
CA GLY A 147 6.51 -4.40 -22.75
C GLY A 147 7.12 -4.80 -24.08
N LEU A 148 8.31 -4.30 -24.38
CA LEU A 148 9.07 -4.51 -25.62
C LEU A 148 9.46 -5.99 -25.89
N GLY A 149 8.93 -6.96 -25.14
CA GLY A 149 9.18 -8.39 -25.32
C GLY A 149 8.37 -9.06 -26.44
N SER A 150 7.26 -8.46 -26.89
CA SER A 150 6.39 -9.09 -27.90
C SER A 150 6.89 -8.93 -29.35
N ILE A 151 7.71 -7.90 -29.65
CA ILE A 151 8.30 -7.70 -30.98
C ILE A 151 9.51 -8.63 -31.24
N VAL A 152 10.26 -8.98 -30.20
CA VAL A 152 11.39 -9.92 -30.29
C VAL A 152 10.91 -11.36 -30.58
N GLY A 153 9.75 -11.74 -30.05
CA GLY A 153 9.12 -13.04 -30.32
C GLY A 153 8.54 -13.19 -31.72
N LEU A 154 8.08 -12.09 -32.34
CA LEU A 154 7.57 -12.08 -33.71
C LEU A 154 8.70 -12.03 -34.75
N ALA A 155 9.77 -11.27 -34.49
CA ALA A 155 10.94 -11.23 -35.38
C ALA A 155 11.70 -12.56 -35.42
N SER A 156 11.81 -13.27 -34.29
CA SER A 156 12.52 -14.55 -34.21
C SER A 156 11.79 -15.72 -34.89
N LYS A 157 10.47 -15.63 -35.07
CA LYS A 157 9.67 -16.65 -35.78
C LYS A 157 9.67 -16.50 -37.30
N PHE A 158 9.99 -15.32 -37.82
CA PHE A 158 10.13 -15.10 -39.26
C PHE A 158 11.54 -15.38 -39.78
N PHE A 159 12.56 -15.40 -38.92
CA PHE A 159 13.95 -15.59 -39.34
C PHE A 159 14.49 -17.04 -39.19
N LYS A 160 13.71 -17.96 -38.60
CA LYS A 160 14.11 -19.38 -38.43
C LYS A 160 13.27 -20.33 -39.29
N LYS A 161 13.12 -19.99 -40.56
CA LYS A 161 12.68 -20.93 -41.60
C LYS A 161 13.24 -20.50 -42.95
N GLY A 162 14.55 -20.68 -43.09
CA GLY A 162 15.32 -20.66 -44.33
C GLY A 162 16.38 -21.73 -44.22
#